data_AF-A0A258AJB2-F1
#
_entry.id   AF-A0A258AJB2-F1
#
_cell.length_a   1.000
_cell.length_b   1.000
_cell.length_c   1.000
_cell.angle_alpha   90.00
_cell.angle_beta   90.00
_cell.angle_gamma   90.00
#
_symmetry.space_group_name_H-M   'P 1'
#
loop_
_entity.id
_entity.type
_entity.pdbx_description
1 polymer ?
#
loop_
_entity_poly.entity_id
_entity_poly.type
_entity_poly.pdbx_seq_one_letter_code
_entity_poly.pdbx_strand_id
1 'polypeptide(L)'
;MSEKSPVNWAALEAKPEFRALLAQKKAFIIPSFVFCMLYYLALPVLVGYFPEMMKQKVWGEVNVAYVFALSQFIMAWVLAFLYVRVAAKWDKAAAAVIHGHD
;
A
#
# COMPACT_ATOMS: atom_id res chain seq x y z
N MET A 1 -32.62 17.90 1.97
CA MET A 1 -32.04 18.89 1.05
C MET A 1 -30.57 18.53 0.89
N SER A 2 -30.24 17.73 -0.13
CA SER A 2 -28.85 17.31 -0.39
C SER A 2 -28.17 18.47 -1.10
N GLU A 3 -27.23 19.14 -0.42
CA GLU A 3 -26.36 20.12 -1.07
C GLU A 3 -25.68 19.44 -2.26
N LYS A 4 -26.08 19.84 -3.47
CA LYS A 4 -25.33 19.51 -4.68
C LYS A 4 -24.00 20.23 -4.54
N SER A 5 -22.97 19.46 -4.18
CA SER A 5 -21.58 19.90 -4.27
C SER A 5 -21.38 20.64 -5.60
N PRO A 6 -20.75 21.82 -5.63
CA PRO A 6 -20.57 22.62 -6.85
C PRO A 6 -19.78 21.90 -7.95
N VAL A 7 -19.21 20.74 -7.63
CA VAL A 7 -18.47 19.85 -8.53
C VAL A 7 -19.41 18.78 -9.08
N ASN A 8 -19.55 18.72 -10.42
CA ASN A 8 -20.27 17.64 -11.09
C ASN A 8 -19.41 16.36 -11.10
N TRP A 9 -19.52 15.57 -10.03
CA TRP A 9 -18.78 14.32 -9.84
C TRP A 9 -19.01 13.30 -10.97
N ALA A 10 -20.23 13.21 -11.49
CA ALA A 10 -20.56 12.28 -12.58
C ALA A 10 -19.84 12.65 -13.89
N ALA A 11 -19.72 13.95 -14.19
CA ALA A 11 -18.96 14.43 -15.35
C ALA A 11 -17.44 14.24 -15.17
N LEU A 12 -16.93 14.32 -13.93
CA LEU A 12 -15.52 14.10 -13.61
C LEU A 12 -15.14 12.62 -13.71
N GLU A 13 -16.01 11.72 -13.23
CA GLU A 13 -15.80 10.26 -13.29
C GLU A 13 -15.83 9.73 -14.73
N ALA A 14 -16.64 10.34 -15.60
CA ALA A 14 -16.70 10.01 -17.02
C ALA A 14 -15.42 10.34 -17.80
N LYS A 15 -14.51 11.17 -17.24
CA LYS A 15 -13.28 11.56 -17.92
C LYS A 15 -12.29 10.37 -18.03
N PRO A 16 -11.73 10.11 -19.22
CA PRO A 16 -10.77 9.02 -19.42
C PRO A 16 -9.50 9.20 -18.59
N GLU A 17 -9.05 10.44 -18.36
CA GLU A 17 -7.88 10.76 -17.53
C GLU A 17 -8.07 10.39 -16.06
N PHE A 18 -9.28 10.60 -15.52
CA PHE A 18 -9.63 10.22 -14.15
C PHE A 18 -9.62 8.69 -13.98
N ARG A 19 -10.18 7.97 -14.96
CA ARG A 19 -10.15 6.49 -14.96
C ARG A 19 -8.73 5.95 -15.09
N ALA A 20 -7.89 6.56 -15.91
CA ALA A 20 -6.48 6.20 -16.04
C ALA A 20 -5.70 6.42 -14.73
N LEU A 21 -5.96 7.54 -14.04
CA LEU A 21 -5.36 7.82 -12.74
C LEU A 21 -5.76 6.78 -11.69
N LEU A 22 -7.04 6.42 -11.62
CA LEU A 22 -7.53 5.38 -10.71
C LEU A 22 -6.94 4.01 -11.03
N ALA A 23 -6.80 3.66 -12.31
CA ALA A 23 -6.16 2.42 -12.73
C ALA A 23 -4.70 2.35 -12.27
N GLN A 24 -3.94 3.45 -12.42
CA GLN A 24 -2.56 3.55 -11.95
C GLN A 24 -2.46 3.42 -10.42
N LYS A 25 -3.36 4.06 -9.67
CA LYS A 25 -3.42 3.94 -8.21
C LYS A 25 -3.66 2.49 -7.78
N LYS A 26 -4.68 1.86 -8.38
CA LYS A 26 -5.02 0.45 -8.11
C LYS A 26 -3.88 -0.50 -8.44
N ALA A 27 -3.18 -0.28 -9.56
CA ALA A 27 -2.07 -1.13 -9.99
C ALA A 27 -0.88 -1.12 -9.01
N PHE A 28 -0.73 -0.08 -8.19
CA PHE A 28 0.29 -0.04 -7.14
C PHE A 28 -0.24 -0.52 -5.79
N ILE A 29 -1.42 -0.05 -5.39
CA ILE A 29 -1.97 -0.30 -4.05
C ILE A 29 -2.37 -1.77 -3.89
N ILE A 30 -3.04 -2.37 -4.88
CA ILE A 30 -3.56 -3.74 -4.76
C ILE A 30 -2.41 -4.75 -4.58
N PRO A 31 -1.36 -4.77 -5.43
CA PRO A 31 -0.24 -5.69 -5.23
C PRO A 31 0.50 -5.45 -3.92
N SER A 32 0.71 -4.18 -3.55
CA SER A 32 1.38 -3.82 -2.28
C SER A 32 0.61 -4.32 -1.07
N PHE A 33 -0.73 -4.20 -1.09
CA PHE A 33 -1.60 -4.73 -0.04
C PHE A 33 -1.56 -6.25 0.02
N VAL A 34 -1.63 -6.94 -1.12
CA VAL A 34 -1.54 -8.40 -1.18
C VAL A 34 -0.19 -8.89 -0.64
N PHE A 35 0.91 -8.25 -1.05
CA PHE A 35 2.24 -8.57 -0.53
C PHE A 35 2.32 -8.36 0.99
N CYS A 36 1.87 -7.20 1.49
CA CYS A 36 1.86 -6.89 2.92
C CYS A 36 1.06 -7.93 3.71
N MET A 37 -0.13 -8.30 3.22
CA MET A 37 -0.98 -9.31 3.83
C MET A 37 -0.29 -10.67 3.90
N LEU A 38 0.27 -11.14 2.77
CA LEU A 38 0.97 -12.41 2.70
C LEU A 38 2.19 -12.43 3.62
N TYR A 39 2.97 -11.34 3.64
CA TYR A 39 4.15 -11.22 4.49
C TYR A 39 3.78 -11.17 5.98
N TYR A 40 2.68 -10.50 6.32
CA TYR A 40 2.16 -10.47 7.69
C TYR A 40 1.72 -11.86 8.16
N LEU A 41 0.93 -12.55 7.34
CA LEU A 41 0.41 -13.89 7.62
C LEU A 41 1.47 -14.99 7.53
N ALA A 42 2.59 -14.73 6.86
CA ALA A 42 3.71 -15.67 6.81
C ALA A 42 4.26 -15.97 8.20
N LEU A 43 4.25 -15.01 9.15
CA LEU A 43 4.75 -15.24 10.50
C LEU A 43 3.97 -16.36 11.24
N PRO A 44 2.65 -16.28 11.46
CA PRO A 44 1.92 -17.36 12.14
C PRO A 44 1.95 -18.67 11.37
N VAL A 45 1.97 -18.63 10.02
CA VAL A 45 2.13 -19.84 9.20
C VAL A 45 3.49 -20.50 9.46
N LEU A 46 4.59 -19.74 9.41
CA LEU A 46 5.93 -20.26 9.67
C LEU A 46 6.07 -20.78 11.11
N VAL A 47 5.49 -20.08 12.08
CA VAL A 47 5.50 -20.52 13.49
C VAL A 47 4.72 -21.82 13.67
N GLY A 48 3.59 -22.00 12.98
CA GLY A 48 2.75 -23.19 13.07
C GLY A 48 3.33 -24.41 12.35
N TYR A 49 3.85 -24.23 11.14
CA TYR A 49 4.36 -25.34 10.31
C TYR A 49 5.85 -25.61 10.47
N PHE A 50 6.65 -24.60 10.82
CA PHE A 50 8.11 -24.69 10.95
C PHE A 50 8.60 -24.13 12.31
N PRO A 51 8.09 -24.62 13.44
CA PRO A 51 8.42 -24.09 14.76
C PRO A 51 9.91 -24.19 15.10
N GLU A 52 10.60 -25.24 14.66
CA GLU A 52 12.03 -25.46 14.96
C GLU A 52 12.92 -24.37 14.34
N MET A 53 12.62 -23.97 13.09
CA MET A 53 13.31 -22.86 12.43
C MET A 53 13.04 -21.52 13.14
N MET A 54 11.78 -21.29 13.52
CA MET A 54 11.35 -20.02 14.13
C MET A 54 11.88 -19.84 15.57
N LYS A 55 12.13 -20.93 16.28
CA LYS A 55 12.74 -20.94 17.62
C LYS A 55 14.25 -20.82 17.61
N GLN A 56 14.91 -20.98 16.46
CA GLN A 56 16.35 -20.91 16.36
C GLN A 56 16.85 -19.55 16.87
N LYS A 57 17.73 -19.59 17.87
CA LYS A 57 18.31 -18.39 18.48
C LYS A 57 19.32 -17.78 17.52
N VAL A 58 19.22 -16.47 17.29
CA VAL A 58 20.12 -15.67 16.45
C VAL A 58 21.12 -14.94 17.33
N TRP A 59 20.65 -14.26 18.37
CA TRP A 59 21.50 -13.55 19.32
C TRP A 59 20.88 -13.52 20.72
N GLY A 60 21.57 -14.10 21.71
CA GLY A 60 21.03 -14.23 23.06
C GLY A 60 19.70 -14.98 23.05
N GLU A 61 18.66 -14.38 23.63
CA GLU A 61 17.29 -14.92 23.64
C GLU A 61 16.45 -14.54 22.40
N VAL A 62 17.02 -13.76 21.46
CA VAL A 62 16.34 -13.36 20.22
C VAL A 62 16.36 -14.52 19.23
N ASN A 63 15.19 -15.05 18.91
CA ASN A 63 15.00 -16.08 17.88
C ASN A 63 14.59 -15.49 16.52
N VAL A 64 14.56 -16.34 15.50
CA VAL A 64 14.15 -15.97 14.14
C VAL A 64 12.74 -15.36 14.10
N ALA A 65 11.81 -15.83 14.93
CA ALA A 65 10.46 -15.26 15.00
C ALA A 65 10.47 -13.79 15.39
N TYR A 66 11.27 -13.40 16.39
CA TYR A 66 11.42 -12.00 16.78
C TYR A 66 12.05 -11.15 15.68
N VAL A 67 13.06 -11.69 14.97
CA VAL A 67 13.68 -10.99 13.84
C VAL A 67 12.68 -10.76 12.72
N PHE A 68 11.86 -11.77 12.39
CA PHE A 68 10.81 -11.66 11.38
C PHE A 68 9.71 -10.67 11.80
N ALA A 69 9.30 -10.69 13.07
CA ALA A 69 8.35 -9.71 13.58
C ALA A 69 8.91 -8.28 13.47
N LEU A 70 10.20 -8.08 13.75
CA LEU A 70 10.84 -6.77 13.58
C LEU A 70 10.92 -6.34 12.11
N SER A 71 11.20 -7.28 11.20
CA SER A 71 11.25 -6.96 9.76
C SER A 71 9.89 -6.54 9.19
N GLN A 72 8.76 -6.90 9.83
CA GLN A 72 7.44 -6.39 9.44
C GLN A 72 7.33 -4.87 9.60
N PHE A 73 7.95 -4.28 10.64
CA PHE A 73 7.99 -2.82 10.80
C PHE A 73 8.80 -2.15 9.70
N ILE A 74 9.96 -2.70 9.38
CA ILE A 74 10.83 -2.20 8.30
C ILE A 74 10.09 -2.29 6.96
N MET A 75 9.42 -3.41 6.69
CA MET A 75 8.60 -3.61 5.50
C MET A 75 7.50 -2.55 5.40
N ALA A 76 6.78 -2.27 6.48
CA ALA A 76 5.72 -1.26 6.49
C ALA A 76 6.26 0.15 6.19
N TRP A 77 7.40 0.53 6.77
CA TRP A 77 8.05 1.81 6.47
C TRP A 77 8.52 1.90 5.03
N VAL A 78 9.09 0.82 4.47
CA VAL A 78 9.48 0.76 3.05
C VAL A 78 8.26 0.95 2.15
N LEU A 79 7.16 0.25 2.40
CA LEU A 79 5.93 0.44 1.64
C LEU A 79 5.37 1.86 1.77
N ALA A 80 5.40 2.45 2.96
CA ALA A 80 4.97 3.83 3.18
C ALA A 80 5.85 4.82 2.37
N PHE A 81 7.17 4.66 2.42
CA PHE A 81 8.09 5.49 1.66
C PHE A 81 7.90 5.37 0.14
N LEU A 82 7.79 4.12 -0.36
CA LEU A 82 7.50 3.87 -1.77
C LEU A 82 6.15 4.47 -2.18
N TYR A 83 5.13 4.34 -1.33
CA TYR A 83 3.82 4.94 -1.56
C TYR A 83 3.92 6.46 -1.69
N VAL A 84 4.57 7.17 -0.77
CA VAL A 84 4.73 8.64 -0.85
C VAL A 84 5.41 9.04 -2.16
N ARG A 85 6.47 8.33 -2.57
CA ARG A 85 7.20 8.61 -3.81
C ARG A 85 6.32 8.42 -5.06
N VAL A 86 5.47 7.41 -5.07
CA VAL A 86 4.55 7.15 -6.19
C VAL A 86 3.36 8.10 -6.15
N ALA A 87 2.83 8.42 -4.97
CA ALA A 87 1.72 9.35 -4.77
C ALA A 87 2.07 10.75 -5.29
N ALA A 88 3.29 11.24 -5.07
CA ALA A 88 3.77 12.50 -5.63
C ALA A 88 3.67 12.56 -7.18
N LYS A 89 3.69 11.43 -7.90
CA LYS A 89 3.45 11.39 -9.35
C LYS A 89 1.96 11.52 -9.66
N TRP A 90 1.11 10.83 -8.89
CA TRP A 90 -0.34 10.92 -9.04
C TRP A 90 -0.88 12.31 -8.69
N ASP A 91 -0.29 13.00 -7.72
CA ASP A 91 -0.69 14.36 -7.35
C ASP A 91 -0.44 15.34 -8.50
N LYS A 92 0.68 15.21 -9.22
CA LYS A 92 0.95 15.98 -10.44
C LYS A 92 -0.06 15.69 -11.55
N ALA A 93 -0.40 14.41 -11.75
CA ALA A 93 -1.40 14.01 -12.73
C ALA A 93 -2.81 14.52 -12.36
N ALA A 94 -3.15 14.50 -11.08
CA ALA A 94 -4.43 15.03 -10.58
C ALA A 94 -4.51 16.55 -10.76
N ALA A 95 -3.42 17.28 -10.49
CA ALA A 95 -3.35 18.72 -10.71
C ALA A 95 -3.59 19.09 -12.18
N ALA A 96 -3.06 18.32 -13.13
CA ALA A 96 -3.31 18.52 -14.56
C ALA A 96 -4.79 18.38 -14.95
N VAL A 97 -5.50 17.41 -14.36
CA VAL A 97 -6.94 17.18 -14.62
C VAL A 97 -7.82 18.30 -14.05
N ILE A 98 -7.39 18.93 -12.94
CA ILE A 98 -8.12 20.01 -12.27
C ILE A 98 -7.84 21.38 -12.92
N HIS A 99 -6.59 21.66 -13.31
CA HIS A 99 -6.18 22.94 -13.89
C HIS A 99 -6.40 23.05 -15.41
N GLY A 100 -6.69 21.97 -16.14
CA GLY A 100 -7.20 22.04 -17.52
C GLY A 100 -8.65 22.53 -17.63
N HIS A 101 -9.09 23.34 -16.66
CA HIS A 101 -10.44 23.87 -16.49
C HIS A 101 -10.39 25.41 -16.53
N ASP A 102 -9.68 25.93 -17.53
CA ASP A 102 -9.75 27.34 -17.98
C ASP A 102 -10.26 27.36 -19.43
#